data_AF-A0A356SAA9-F1
#
_entry.id   AF-A0A356SAA9-F1
#
_cell.length_a   1.000
_cell.length_b   1.000
_cell.length_c   1.000
_cell.angle_alpha   90.00
_cell.angle_beta   90.00
_cell.angle_gamma   90.00
#
_symmetry.space_group_name_H-M   'P 1'
#
loop_
_entity.id
_entity.type
_entity.pdbx_description
1 polymer ?
#
loop_
_entity_poly.entity_id
_entity_poly.type
_entity_poly.pdbx_seq_one_letter_code
_entity_poly.pdbx_strand_id
1 'polypeptide(L)'
;ILGLSNGLNSRSVIAWAWISSASKTAGFDRQVNQEDMYKGLRMRPERTLIKLSCVLLMQLLAVSALSAQPASDPEAGARAALDRFLIAFNSGDNELVRQQLHFPHVTHRANSIFVADQPADFAIPYESNRRSGWARSRWDNFETYLVSDEKVNLGVDFSRLNAAGEVIARGYVFYIFTKKEGRWAMQYRAGNLGSGNLDEAELAQAQRDAFAAVEYFFAAFNANDRFALSYVNHVPQAAIVYEDNRFILAESMNSSLIETDFDGLRDREDWLRSEYSDIVVRGA
;
A
#
# COMPACT_ATOMS: atom_id res chain seq x y z
N ILE A 1 -26.75 -26.94 -24.67
CA ILE A 1 -26.27 -28.18 -24.00
C ILE A 1 -24.75 -28.06 -23.98
N LEU A 2 -24.14 -27.37 -23.02
CA LEU A 2 -23.88 -27.68 -21.59
C LEU A 2 -22.49 -28.34 -21.38
N GLY A 3 -21.71 -27.80 -20.43
CA GLY A 3 -20.31 -28.14 -20.11
C GLY A 3 -19.39 -26.91 -20.22
N LEU A 4 -19.32 -25.97 -19.25
CA LEU A 4 -18.76 -26.05 -17.88
C LEU A 4 -17.30 -26.56 -17.88
N SER A 5 -16.31 -25.66 -17.74
CA SER A 5 -15.71 -25.14 -16.48
C SER A 5 -14.60 -26.09 -15.94
N ASN A 6 -13.46 -25.66 -15.37
CA ASN A 6 -12.87 -24.35 -15.09
C ASN A 6 -11.35 -24.43 -15.34
N GLY A 7 -10.73 -23.41 -15.95
CA GLY A 7 -9.27 -23.28 -16.00
C GLY A 7 -8.76 -22.44 -14.83
N LEU A 8 -7.90 -23.00 -13.98
CA LEU A 8 -7.11 -22.18 -13.05
C LEU A 8 -6.17 -21.29 -13.87
N ASN A 9 -6.18 -19.98 -13.60
CA ASN A 9 -5.18 -19.06 -14.15
C ASN A 9 -4.56 -18.26 -13.00
N SER A 10 -3.46 -18.78 -12.47
CA SER A 10 -2.59 -18.06 -11.56
C SER A 10 -1.91 -16.91 -12.31
N ARG A 11 -2.11 -15.66 -11.86
CA ARG A 11 -1.27 -14.53 -12.25
C ARG A 11 -0.77 -13.82 -10.99
N SER A 12 0.25 -14.42 -10.39
CA SER A 12 1.11 -13.77 -9.41
C SER A 12 1.93 -12.68 -10.12
N VAL A 13 1.65 -11.42 -9.82
CA VAL A 13 2.48 -10.28 -10.26
C VAL A 13 3.78 -10.30 -9.45
N ILE A 14 4.90 -10.08 -10.14
CA ILE A 14 6.25 -10.18 -9.59
C ILE A 14 6.56 -8.92 -8.78
N ALA A 15 7.12 -9.08 -7.58
CA ALA A 15 7.68 -8.03 -6.76
C ALA A 15 9.21 -8.18 -6.69
N TRP A 16 9.96 -7.08 -6.79
CA TRP A 16 11.42 -7.07 -6.88
C TRP A 16 12.03 -6.05 -5.90
N ALA A 17 13.07 -6.47 -5.19
CA ALA A 17 13.62 -5.78 -4.02
C ALA A 17 14.96 -5.07 -4.29
N TRP A 18 15.33 -4.16 -3.38
CA TRP A 18 16.64 -3.49 -3.30
C TRP A 18 17.09 -3.28 -1.84
N ILE A 19 18.34 -2.93 -1.56
CA ILE A 19 19.42 -3.82 -1.08
C ILE A 19 20.08 -3.21 0.18
N SER A 20 20.54 -4.03 1.15
CA SER A 20 21.91 -4.04 1.70
C SER A 20 22.08 -5.02 2.87
N SER A 21 23.29 -5.54 3.06
CA SER A 21 23.61 -6.56 4.09
C SER A 21 24.83 -6.17 4.92
N ALA A 22 24.90 -6.63 6.17
CA ALA A 22 25.97 -7.52 6.68
C ALA A 22 26.17 -7.40 8.20
N SER A 23 26.25 -8.53 8.91
CA SER A 23 27.50 -8.90 9.61
C SER A 23 27.49 -10.30 10.24
N LYS A 24 28.50 -11.08 9.80
CA LYS A 24 29.31 -12.07 10.53
C LYS A 24 28.64 -13.20 11.33
N THR A 25 28.86 -14.40 10.80
CA THR A 25 28.95 -15.66 11.55
C THR A 25 30.10 -15.65 12.56
N ALA A 26 29.88 -16.30 13.71
CA ALA A 26 30.91 -16.85 14.58
C ALA A 26 30.35 -18.11 15.24
N GLY A 27 30.97 -19.26 14.99
CA GLY A 27 30.62 -20.50 15.68
C GLY A 27 31.31 -20.59 17.04
N PHE A 28 30.71 -21.32 17.98
CA PHE A 28 31.47 -21.88 19.09
C PHE A 28 30.92 -23.25 19.49
N ASP A 29 31.83 -24.21 19.61
CA ASP A 29 31.56 -25.59 19.97
C ASP A 29 31.95 -25.82 21.44
N ARG A 30 31.04 -26.42 22.22
CA ARG A 30 31.39 -27.18 23.43
C ARG A 30 30.20 -27.91 24.04
N GLN A 31 30.23 -29.24 23.96
CA GLN A 31 29.57 -30.09 24.96
C GLN A 31 30.37 -30.07 26.27
N VAL A 32 29.67 -30.02 27.41
CA VAL A 32 30.15 -30.56 28.69
C VAL A 32 28.98 -31.28 29.35
N ASN A 33 29.14 -32.57 29.62
CA ASN A 33 28.17 -33.37 30.37
C ASN A 33 28.17 -32.98 31.86
N GLN A 34 27.02 -33.11 32.51
CA GLN A 34 26.93 -33.13 33.96
C GLN A 34 26.00 -34.28 34.38
N GLU A 35 26.58 -35.32 34.97
CA GLU A 35 25.84 -36.47 35.52
C GLU A 35 25.42 -36.23 36.98
N ASP A 36 24.23 -36.77 37.28
CA ASP A 36 23.81 -37.38 38.54
C ASP A 36 24.11 -36.70 39.89
N MET A 37 23.04 -36.14 40.48
CA MET A 37 22.68 -36.49 41.85
C MET A 37 21.16 -36.46 42.08
N TYR A 38 20.70 -37.23 43.08
CA TYR A 38 19.34 -37.36 43.65
C TYR A 38 18.49 -38.56 43.22
N LYS A 39 18.78 -39.70 43.86
CA LYS A 39 17.84 -40.83 44.00
C LYS A 39 16.76 -40.47 45.03
N GLY A 40 15.50 -40.81 44.78
CA GLY A 40 14.58 -41.14 45.89
C GLY A 40 13.12 -40.67 45.86
N LEU A 41 12.32 -41.02 44.85
CA LEU A 41 10.88 -41.27 45.09
C LEU A 41 10.29 -42.26 44.06
N ARG A 42 9.95 -43.49 44.48
CA ARG A 42 9.36 -44.52 43.61
C ARG A 42 7.87 -44.28 43.37
N MET A 43 7.54 -43.39 42.43
CA MET A 43 6.24 -43.37 41.77
C MET A 43 6.28 -44.30 40.55
N ARG A 44 5.26 -45.15 40.34
CA ARG A 44 5.20 -46.05 39.17
C ARG A 44 5.06 -45.19 37.90
N PRO A 45 6.07 -45.13 37.00
CA PRO A 45 6.17 -44.05 36.03
C PRO A 45 5.12 -44.16 34.91
N GLU A 46 4.90 -45.35 34.37
CA GLU A 46 4.27 -45.55 33.06
C GLU A 46 2.83 -45.02 32.97
N ARG A 47 1.98 -45.27 33.98
CA ARG A 47 0.57 -44.83 33.96
C ARG A 47 0.39 -43.33 34.26
N THR A 48 1.43 -42.69 34.83
CA THR A 48 1.43 -41.27 35.19
C THR A 48 2.08 -40.44 34.08
N LEU A 49 3.18 -40.92 33.49
CA LEU A 49 3.80 -40.30 32.31
C LEU A 49 2.83 -40.23 31.14
N ILE A 50 2.12 -41.32 30.79
CA ILE A 50 1.17 -41.30 29.67
C ILE A 50 0.09 -40.22 29.88
N LYS A 51 -0.43 -40.07 31.11
CA LYS A 51 -1.44 -39.04 31.42
C LYS A 51 -0.87 -37.62 31.39
N LEU A 52 0.33 -37.40 31.93
CA LEU A 52 1.00 -36.09 31.84
C LEU A 52 1.34 -35.73 30.39
N SER A 53 1.88 -36.68 29.61
CA SER A 53 2.19 -36.47 28.19
C SER A 53 0.95 -36.17 27.36
N CYS A 54 -0.18 -36.85 27.57
CA CYS A 54 -1.43 -36.51 26.88
C CYS A 54 -1.95 -35.11 27.25
N VAL A 55 -1.89 -34.72 28.52
CA VAL A 55 -2.31 -33.36 28.95
C VAL A 55 -1.36 -32.30 28.38
N LEU A 56 -0.05 -32.51 28.44
CA LEU A 56 0.95 -31.59 27.90
C LEU A 56 0.84 -31.46 26.36
N LEU A 57 0.57 -32.57 25.66
CA LEU A 57 0.37 -32.56 24.21
C LEU A 57 -0.95 -31.87 23.81
N MET A 58 -2.04 -32.08 24.57
CA MET A 58 -3.29 -31.33 24.39
C MET A 58 -3.11 -29.83 24.70
N GLN A 59 -2.30 -29.47 25.69
CA GLN A 59 -1.97 -28.08 25.99
C GLN A 59 -1.11 -27.43 24.88
N LEU A 60 -0.11 -28.14 24.33
CA LEU A 60 0.62 -27.66 23.15
C LEU A 60 -0.30 -27.46 21.94
N LEU A 61 -1.17 -28.43 21.64
CA LEU A 61 -2.13 -28.34 20.53
C LEU A 61 -3.16 -27.20 20.72
N ALA A 62 -3.59 -26.94 21.95
CA ALA A 62 -4.48 -25.81 22.27
C ALA A 62 -3.79 -24.44 22.10
N VAL A 63 -2.49 -24.34 22.40
CA VAL A 63 -1.72 -23.11 22.17
C VAL A 63 -1.53 -22.85 20.67
N SER A 64 -1.26 -23.87 19.86
CA SER A 64 -1.17 -23.74 18.39
C SER A 64 -2.49 -23.34 17.73
N ALA A 65 -3.63 -23.75 18.29
CA ALA A 65 -4.96 -23.38 17.78
C ALA A 65 -5.37 -21.93 18.10
N LEU A 66 -4.77 -21.31 19.13
CA LEU A 66 -5.12 -19.95 19.58
C LEU A 66 -4.31 -18.85 18.88
N SER A 67 -3.18 -19.18 18.23
CA SER A 67 -2.38 -18.23 17.45
C SER A 67 -2.78 -18.10 15.98
N ALA A 68 -3.67 -18.97 15.49
CA ALA A 68 -4.24 -18.88 14.15
C ALA A 68 -5.39 -17.86 14.12
N GLN A 69 -5.08 -16.57 14.32
CA GLN A 69 -5.97 -15.53 13.83
C GLN A 69 -6.17 -15.76 12.32
N PRO A 70 -7.41 -15.76 11.79
CA PRO A 70 -7.61 -15.81 10.35
C PRO A 70 -6.82 -14.64 9.74
N ALA A 71 -6.06 -14.93 8.69
CA ALA A 71 -5.26 -13.92 8.00
C ALA A 71 -6.17 -12.72 7.68
N SER A 72 -5.85 -11.57 8.25
CA SER A 72 -6.72 -10.39 8.15
C SER A 72 -6.80 -9.98 6.70
N ASP A 73 -7.96 -10.11 6.07
CA ASP A 73 -8.20 -9.65 4.69
C ASP A 73 -7.68 -8.21 4.54
N PRO A 74 -6.60 -8.00 3.76
CA PRO A 74 -5.97 -6.69 3.64
C PRO A 74 -6.91 -5.66 3.01
N GLU A 75 -7.73 -6.06 2.04
CA GLU A 75 -8.69 -5.18 1.39
C GLU A 75 -9.79 -4.78 2.38
N ALA A 76 -10.37 -5.72 3.13
CA ALA A 76 -11.32 -5.40 4.18
C ALA A 76 -10.72 -4.48 5.27
N GLY A 77 -9.45 -4.69 5.61
CA GLY A 77 -8.71 -3.82 6.54
C GLY A 77 -8.55 -2.39 6.04
N ALA A 78 -8.18 -2.22 4.76
CA ALA A 78 -8.06 -0.93 4.09
C ALA A 78 -9.43 -0.25 3.92
N ARG A 79 -10.48 -0.98 3.54
CA ARG A 79 -11.88 -0.50 3.48
C ARG A 79 -12.36 0.04 4.82
N ALA A 80 -12.17 -0.73 5.89
CA ALA A 80 -12.53 -0.28 7.23
C ALA A 80 -11.77 0.99 7.63
N ALA A 81 -10.54 1.20 7.15
CA ALA A 81 -9.79 2.44 7.36
C ALA A 81 -10.34 3.61 6.53
N LEU A 82 -10.74 3.36 5.27
CA LEU A 82 -11.41 4.33 4.41
C LEU A 82 -12.76 4.80 4.99
N ASP A 83 -13.54 3.90 5.59
CA ASP A 83 -14.81 4.23 6.26
C ASP A 83 -14.58 5.06 7.53
N ARG A 84 -13.59 4.70 8.36
CA ARG A 84 -13.20 5.54 9.51
C ARG A 84 -12.74 6.93 9.07
N PHE A 85 -11.97 7.01 7.98
CA PHE A 85 -11.59 8.30 7.39
C PHE A 85 -12.82 9.10 6.93
N LEU A 86 -13.84 8.48 6.32
CA LEU A 86 -15.07 9.19 5.93
C LEU A 86 -15.84 9.74 7.14
N ILE A 87 -15.96 8.95 8.21
CA ILE A 87 -16.61 9.37 9.46
C ILE A 87 -15.87 10.57 10.05
N ALA A 88 -14.54 10.47 10.17
CA ALA A 88 -13.70 11.57 10.62
C ALA A 88 -13.81 12.80 9.68
N PHE A 89 -13.79 12.60 8.36
CA PHE A 89 -13.89 13.68 7.38
C PHE A 89 -15.21 14.45 7.53
N ASN A 90 -16.31 13.73 7.74
CA ASN A 90 -17.65 14.29 7.89
C ASN A 90 -17.90 14.96 9.24
N SER A 91 -17.07 14.71 10.26
CA SER A 91 -17.11 15.49 11.51
C SER A 91 -16.73 16.96 11.31
N GLY A 92 -15.95 17.27 10.27
CA GLY A 92 -15.42 18.60 10.04
C GLY A 92 -14.27 18.99 10.99
N ASP A 93 -13.67 18.01 11.68
CA ASP A 93 -12.55 18.15 12.61
C ASP A 93 -11.26 17.55 12.00
N ASN A 94 -10.21 18.36 11.94
CA ASN A 94 -8.91 17.94 11.44
C ASN A 94 -8.21 16.95 12.37
N GLU A 95 -8.46 17.00 13.68
CA GLU A 95 -7.78 16.13 14.64
C GLU A 95 -8.28 14.69 14.53
N LEU A 96 -9.60 14.50 14.42
CA LEU A 96 -10.18 13.19 14.12
C LEU A 96 -9.70 12.63 12.77
N VAL A 97 -9.50 13.48 11.76
CA VAL A 97 -8.97 13.05 10.45
C VAL A 97 -7.52 12.59 10.57
N ARG A 98 -6.65 13.36 11.23
CA ARG A 98 -5.22 13.01 11.38
C ARG A 98 -5.03 11.63 12.02
N GLN A 99 -5.87 11.27 12.98
CA GLN A 99 -5.84 9.94 13.63
C GLN A 99 -6.11 8.78 12.64
N GLN A 100 -6.77 9.03 11.50
CA GLN A 100 -7.04 8.02 10.46
C GLN A 100 -5.96 7.97 9.35
N LEU A 101 -4.87 8.72 9.51
CA LEU A 101 -3.76 8.77 8.55
C LEU A 101 -2.52 8.02 9.07
N HIS A 102 -1.66 7.64 8.13
CA HIS A 102 -0.25 7.35 8.40
C HIS A 102 0.60 8.51 7.93
N PHE A 103 1.58 8.86 8.76
CA PHE A 103 2.61 9.86 8.46
C PHE A 103 3.95 9.17 8.13
N PRO A 104 4.81 9.76 7.28
CA PRO A 104 4.53 10.93 6.44
C PRO A 104 3.37 10.65 5.45
N HIS A 105 2.48 11.64 5.30
CA HIS A 105 1.26 11.55 4.51
C HIS A 105 1.34 12.43 3.27
N VAL A 106 1.02 11.88 2.10
CA VAL A 106 1.10 12.59 0.82
C VAL A 106 -0.27 13.02 0.31
N THR A 107 -0.40 14.30 -0.04
CA THR A 107 -1.46 14.81 -0.93
C THR A 107 -0.85 15.26 -2.25
N HIS A 108 -1.07 14.49 -3.31
CA HIS A 108 -0.64 14.80 -4.67
C HIS A 108 -1.79 15.50 -5.43
N ARG A 109 -1.44 16.58 -6.13
CA ARG A 109 -2.29 17.40 -7.02
C ARG A 109 -1.55 17.58 -8.34
N ALA A 110 -2.27 17.97 -9.40
CA ALA A 110 -1.78 18.04 -10.78
C ALA A 110 -0.32 18.54 -10.96
N ASN A 111 0.07 19.60 -10.23
CA ASN A 111 1.42 20.19 -10.30
C ASN A 111 2.12 20.28 -8.93
N SER A 112 1.71 19.52 -7.91
CA SER A 112 2.36 19.57 -6.59
C SER A 112 2.16 18.32 -5.72
N ILE A 113 3.25 17.89 -5.09
CA ILE A 113 3.25 16.93 -3.99
C ILE A 113 3.36 17.72 -2.69
N PHE A 114 2.37 17.59 -1.81
CA PHE A 114 2.45 18.06 -0.43
C PHE A 114 2.67 16.87 0.49
N VAL A 115 3.75 16.90 1.28
CA VAL A 115 4.07 15.91 2.31
C VAL A 115 3.81 16.57 3.68
N ALA A 116 3.00 15.92 4.50
CA ALA A 116 2.92 16.21 5.93
C ALA A 116 3.75 15.15 6.65
N ASP A 117 4.81 15.55 7.35
CA ASP A 117 5.70 14.62 8.06
C ASP A 117 5.13 14.18 9.40
N GLN A 118 4.29 15.02 10.01
CA GLN A 118 3.61 14.80 11.28
C GLN A 118 2.14 15.29 11.23
N PRO A 119 1.29 14.87 12.18
CA PRO A 119 -0.13 15.28 12.24
C PRO A 119 -0.37 16.79 12.13
N ALA A 120 0.49 17.61 12.75
CA ALA A 120 0.35 19.06 12.78
C ALA A 120 0.35 19.71 11.38
N ASP A 121 1.13 19.16 10.44
CA ASP A 121 1.32 19.74 9.11
C ASP A 121 0.12 19.47 8.18
N PHE A 122 -0.71 18.48 8.49
CA PHE A 122 -1.90 18.16 7.71
C PHE A 122 -3.13 18.96 8.16
N ALA A 123 -3.81 19.60 7.20
CA ALA A 123 -5.13 20.19 7.40
C ALA A 123 -6.01 20.12 6.14
N ILE A 124 -7.31 19.91 6.34
CA ILE A 124 -8.38 20.11 5.38
C ILE A 124 -8.98 21.52 5.61
N PRO A 125 -9.17 22.34 4.56
CA PRO A 125 -9.74 23.68 4.67
C PRO A 125 -11.27 23.62 4.80
N TYR A 126 -11.77 23.14 5.95
CA TYR A 126 -13.20 22.93 6.18
C TYR A 126 -14.05 24.19 6.04
N GLU A 127 -13.53 25.37 6.37
CA GLU A 127 -14.22 26.64 6.15
C GLU A 127 -14.49 26.91 4.66
N SER A 128 -13.58 26.51 3.78
CA SER A 128 -13.79 26.61 2.32
C SER A 128 -14.87 25.64 1.85
N ASN A 129 -14.86 24.40 2.35
CA ASN A 129 -15.90 23.42 2.07
C ASN A 129 -17.28 23.93 2.53
N ARG A 130 -17.41 24.41 3.78
CA ARG A 130 -18.66 24.93 4.35
C ARG A 130 -19.21 26.10 3.51
N ARG A 131 -18.36 27.01 3.05
CA ARG A 131 -18.74 28.10 2.13
C ARG A 131 -19.22 27.63 0.76
N SER A 132 -18.77 26.47 0.28
CA SER A 132 -19.30 25.85 -0.94
C SER A 132 -20.64 25.11 -0.72
N GLY A 133 -21.26 25.26 0.46
CA GLY A 133 -22.49 24.55 0.83
C GLY A 133 -22.30 23.10 1.24
N TRP A 134 -21.06 22.61 1.43
CA TRP A 134 -20.80 21.25 1.89
C TRP A 134 -21.26 21.05 3.32
N ALA A 135 -22.06 20.00 3.54
CA ALA A 135 -22.44 19.50 4.86
C ALA A 135 -21.80 18.14 5.16
N ARG A 136 -21.69 17.25 4.16
CA ARG A 136 -21.06 15.92 4.29
C ARG A 136 -20.62 15.36 2.94
N SER A 137 -19.79 14.33 2.97
CA SER A 137 -19.41 13.51 1.82
C SER A 137 -19.93 12.07 1.98
N ARG A 138 -19.93 11.30 0.88
CA ARG A 138 -20.05 9.83 0.90
C ARG A 138 -19.21 9.21 -0.21
N TRP A 139 -18.85 7.94 -0.07
CA TRP A 139 -18.40 7.11 -1.18
C TRP A 139 -19.59 6.71 -2.05
N ASP A 140 -19.41 6.74 -3.36
CA ASP A 140 -20.41 6.28 -4.34
C ASP A 140 -19.98 4.94 -4.96
N ASN A 141 -18.69 4.78 -5.25
CA ASN A 141 -18.09 3.57 -5.82
C ASN A 141 -16.61 3.44 -5.40
N PHE A 142 -16.08 2.22 -5.48
CA PHE A 142 -14.67 1.92 -5.24
C PHE A 142 -14.14 0.86 -6.21
N GLU A 143 -12.83 0.85 -6.42
CA GLU A 143 -12.11 -0.19 -7.15
C GLU A 143 -10.79 -0.49 -6.44
N THR A 144 -10.42 -1.77 -6.36
CA THR A 144 -9.14 -2.20 -5.81
C THR A 144 -8.15 -2.47 -6.94
N TYR A 145 -7.03 -1.75 -6.97
CA TYR A 145 -6.02 -1.91 -8.02
C TYR A 145 -4.85 -2.81 -7.61
N LEU A 146 -4.54 -2.86 -6.31
CA LEU A 146 -3.44 -3.66 -5.76
C LEU A 146 -3.77 -4.04 -4.33
N VAL A 147 -3.47 -5.29 -3.97
CA VAL A 147 -3.59 -5.83 -2.61
C VAL A 147 -2.31 -6.58 -2.27
N SER A 148 -1.78 -6.34 -1.08
CA SER A 148 -0.78 -7.16 -0.40
C SER A 148 -1.07 -7.18 1.10
N ASP A 149 -0.36 -8.01 1.86
CA ASP A 149 -0.57 -8.18 3.31
C ASP A 149 -0.53 -6.87 4.11
N GLU A 150 0.19 -5.86 3.58
CA GLU A 150 0.41 -4.58 4.24
C GLU A 150 0.19 -3.33 3.37
N LYS A 151 -0.20 -3.44 2.10
CA LYS A 151 -0.46 -2.29 1.22
C LYS A 151 -1.68 -2.54 0.31
N VAL A 152 -2.56 -1.55 0.20
CA VAL A 152 -3.72 -1.60 -0.71
C VAL A 152 -3.87 -0.28 -1.45
N ASN A 153 -4.02 -0.36 -2.78
CA ASN A 153 -4.31 0.79 -3.65
C ASN A 153 -5.80 0.78 -4.03
N LEU A 154 -6.51 1.88 -3.78
CA LEU A 154 -7.95 2.01 -4.05
C LEU A 154 -8.23 3.22 -4.96
N GLY A 155 -9.07 3.05 -5.97
CA GLY A 155 -9.80 4.15 -6.62
C GLY A 155 -11.14 4.34 -5.92
N VAL A 156 -11.56 5.59 -5.68
CA VAL A 156 -12.81 5.89 -4.97
C VAL A 156 -13.51 7.08 -5.60
N ASP A 157 -14.74 6.85 -6.06
CA ASP A 157 -15.68 7.88 -6.46
C ASP A 157 -16.44 8.40 -5.24
N PHE A 158 -16.62 9.72 -5.15
CA PHE A 158 -17.28 10.34 -4.00
C PHE A 158 -18.16 11.53 -4.37
N SER A 159 -19.23 11.71 -3.59
CA SER A 159 -20.13 12.85 -3.68
C SER A 159 -19.99 13.73 -2.45
N ARG A 160 -19.98 15.05 -2.67
CA ARG A 160 -20.22 16.09 -1.67
C ARG A 160 -21.68 16.46 -1.69
N LEU A 161 -22.29 16.57 -0.52
CA LEU A 161 -23.71 16.85 -0.35
C LEU A 161 -23.93 18.09 0.53
N ASN A 162 -24.98 18.85 0.22
CA ASN A 162 -25.44 19.95 1.05
C ASN A 162 -26.33 19.48 2.22
N ALA A 163 -26.82 20.42 3.03
CA ALA A 163 -27.68 20.13 4.17
C ALA A 163 -29.05 19.51 3.80
N ALA A 164 -29.55 19.76 2.58
CA ALA A 164 -30.76 19.11 2.05
C ALA A 164 -30.50 17.67 1.55
N GLY A 165 -29.24 17.23 1.49
CA GLY A 165 -28.85 15.92 0.97
C GLY A 165 -28.69 15.86 -0.56
N GLU A 166 -28.67 17.00 -1.23
CA GLU A 166 -28.45 17.11 -2.67
C GLU A 166 -26.95 17.05 -3.00
N VAL A 167 -26.57 16.41 -4.11
CA VAL A 167 -25.17 16.33 -4.55
C VAL A 167 -24.75 17.65 -5.18
N ILE A 168 -23.77 18.32 -4.57
CA ILE A 168 -23.23 19.61 -5.02
C ILE A 168 -21.89 19.50 -5.75
N ALA A 169 -21.17 18.39 -5.58
CA ALA A 169 -19.99 18.06 -6.37
C ALA A 169 -19.76 16.54 -6.35
N ARG A 170 -19.12 16.01 -7.39
CA ARG A 170 -18.54 14.67 -7.42
C ARG A 170 -17.02 14.78 -7.52
N GLY A 171 -16.30 13.70 -7.31
CA GLY A 171 -14.86 13.63 -7.54
C GLY A 171 -14.34 12.21 -7.46
N TYR A 172 -13.08 12.04 -7.82
CA TYR A 172 -12.37 10.77 -7.79
C TYR A 172 -11.07 10.94 -7.02
N VAL A 173 -10.72 9.95 -6.19
CA VAL A 173 -9.45 9.90 -5.47
C VAL A 173 -8.84 8.50 -5.56
N PHE A 174 -7.58 8.45 -5.97
CA PHE A 174 -6.71 7.31 -5.77
C PHE A 174 -6.07 7.41 -4.38
N TYR A 175 -6.17 6.35 -3.59
CA TYR A 175 -5.63 6.22 -2.24
C TYR A 175 -4.64 5.06 -2.15
N ILE A 176 -3.58 5.25 -1.36
CA ILE A 176 -2.76 4.14 -0.84
C ILE A 176 -2.97 4.04 0.66
N PHE A 177 -3.45 2.88 1.10
CA PHE A 177 -3.51 2.48 2.49
C PHE A 177 -2.32 1.57 2.80
N THR A 178 -1.71 1.78 3.96
CA THR A 178 -0.64 0.91 4.48
C THR A 178 -1.03 0.37 5.84
N LYS A 179 -0.53 -0.83 6.14
CA LYS A 179 -0.60 -1.46 7.47
C LYS A 179 0.73 -1.20 8.16
N LYS A 180 0.71 -0.56 9.32
CA LYS A 180 1.89 -0.37 10.18
C LYS A 180 1.49 -0.74 11.59
N GLU A 181 2.31 -1.54 12.27
CA GLU A 181 2.05 -1.98 13.65
C GLU A 181 0.64 -2.60 13.82
N GLY A 182 0.18 -3.34 12.81
CA GLY A 182 -1.15 -3.96 12.76
C GLY A 182 -2.31 -3.02 12.39
N ARG A 183 -2.10 -1.70 12.31
CA ARG A 183 -3.14 -0.71 11.98
C ARG A 183 -3.13 -0.35 10.49
N TRP A 184 -4.30 -0.41 9.84
CA TRP A 184 -4.52 0.18 8.52
C TRP A 184 -4.87 1.66 8.62
N ALA A 185 -4.19 2.50 7.83
CA ALA A 185 -4.49 3.92 7.66
C ALA A 185 -4.03 4.45 6.29
N MET A 186 -4.57 5.61 5.89
CA MET A 186 -4.27 6.24 4.60
C MET A 186 -2.92 6.96 4.64
N GLN A 187 -2.00 6.63 3.73
CA GLN A 187 -0.67 7.26 3.67
C GLN A 187 -0.48 8.15 2.43
N TYR A 188 -1.21 7.89 1.34
CA TYR A 188 -1.13 8.68 0.11
C TYR A 188 -2.53 8.92 -0.46
N ARG A 189 -2.74 10.10 -1.04
CA ARG A 189 -3.89 10.39 -1.90
C ARG A 189 -3.51 11.26 -3.09
N ALA A 190 -4.07 10.93 -4.26
CA ALA A 190 -4.08 11.77 -5.45
C ALA A 190 -5.52 11.84 -5.96
N GLY A 191 -6.10 13.03 -6.10
CA GLY A 191 -7.51 13.13 -6.49
C GLY A 191 -7.99 14.54 -6.77
N ASN A 192 -9.06 14.61 -7.55
CA ASN A 192 -9.64 15.84 -8.06
C ASN A 192 -11.13 15.94 -7.65
N LEU A 193 -11.59 17.18 -7.50
CA LEU A 193 -13.02 17.51 -7.40
C LEU A 193 -13.51 17.86 -8.80
N GLY A 194 -14.55 17.16 -9.23
CA GLY A 194 -14.89 16.97 -10.63
C GLY A 194 -13.90 16.04 -11.35
N SER A 195 -14.32 15.53 -12.52
CA SER A 195 -13.45 15.68 -13.67
C SER A 195 -13.10 17.18 -13.79
N GLY A 196 -11.90 17.52 -14.26
CA GLY A 196 -11.66 18.92 -14.64
C GLY A 196 -12.75 19.37 -15.62
N ASN A 197 -13.02 20.67 -15.73
CA ASN A 197 -13.99 21.23 -16.70
C ASN A 197 -13.45 21.14 -18.15
N LEU A 198 -12.81 20.02 -18.48
CA LEU A 198 -12.32 19.66 -19.79
C LEU A 198 -13.52 19.20 -20.61
N ASP A 199 -13.64 19.69 -21.84
CA ASP A 199 -14.51 19.05 -22.82
C ASP A 199 -13.94 17.70 -23.28
N GLU A 200 -14.69 16.97 -24.11
CA GLU A 200 -14.29 15.66 -24.63
C GLU A 200 -12.97 15.72 -25.43
N ALA A 201 -12.71 16.82 -26.14
CA ALA A 201 -11.50 16.99 -26.94
C ALA A 201 -10.29 17.33 -26.07
N GLU A 202 -10.46 18.19 -25.05
CA GLU A 202 -9.45 18.50 -24.04
C GLU A 202 -9.09 17.26 -23.20
N LEU A 203 -10.07 16.47 -22.78
CA LEU A 203 -9.86 15.20 -22.08
C LEU A 203 -9.11 14.21 -22.97
N ALA A 204 -9.53 14.03 -24.22
CA ALA A 204 -8.86 13.13 -25.15
C ALA A 204 -7.43 13.60 -25.49
N GLN A 205 -7.16 14.91 -25.50
CA GLN A 205 -5.81 15.46 -25.66
C GLN A 205 -4.94 15.19 -24.43
N ALA A 206 -5.44 15.49 -23.23
CA ALA A 206 -4.74 15.22 -21.97
C ALA A 206 -4.42 13.72 -21.80
N GLN A 207 -5.33 12.84 -22.23
CA GLN A 207 -5.07 11.40 -22.32
C GLN A 207 -3.92 11.11 -23.29
N ARG A 208 -3.98 11.58 -24.55
CA ARG A 208 -2.91 11.37 -25.55
C ARG A 208 -1.54 11.84 -25.06
N ASP A 209 -1.46 13.00 -24.42
CA ASP A 209 -0.20 13.55 -23.92
C ASP A 209 0.36 12.73 -22.74
N ALA A 210 -0.52 12.27 -21.84
CA ALA A 210 -0.14 11.36 -20.76
C ALA A 210 0.35 9.99 -21.30
N PHE A 211 -0.31 9.46 -22.34
CA PHE A 211 0.14 8.25 -23.04
C PHE A 211 1.53 8.46 -23.66
N ALA A 212 1.71 9.53 -24.44
CA ALA A 212 2.99 9.83 -25.10
C ALA A 212 4.15 9.95 -24.09
N ALA A 213 3.90 10.49 -22.88
CA ALA A 213 4.89 10.52 -21.81
C ALA A 213 5.27 9.11 -21.30
N VAL A 214 4.33 8.17 -21.22
CA VAL A 214 4.61 6.76 -20.89
C VAL A 214 5.40 6.09 -22.02
N GLU A 215 5.00 6.26 -23.28
CA GLU A 215 5.72 5.68 -24.42
C GLU A 215 7.16 6.21 -24.51
N TYR A 216 7.34 7.52 -24.29
CA TYR A 216 8.65 8.17 -24.23
C TYR A 216 9.49 7.67 -23.04
N PHE A 217 8.90 7.47 -21.86
CA PHE A 217 9.59 6.85 -20.72
C PHE A 217 10.15 5.47 -21.09
N PHE A 218 9.33 4.57 -21.66
CA PHE A 218 9.80 3.23 -22.02
C PHE A 218 10.86 3.26 -23.13
N ALA A 219 10.75 4.16 -24.10
CA ALA A 219 11.77 4.36 -25.12
C ALA A 219 13.11 4.81 -24.52
N ALA A 220 13.10 5.84 -23.65
CA ALA A 220 14.27 6.36 -22.97
C ALA A 220 14.90 5.34 -21.99
N PHE A 221 14.06 4.62 -21.24
CA PHE A 221 14.46 3.58 -20.30
C PHE A 221 15.17 2.43 -21.02
N ASN A 222 14.57 1.90 -22.10
CA ASN A 222 15.16 0.84 -22.90
C ASN A 222 16.45 1.27 -23.62
N ALA A 223 16.60 2.56 -23.93
CA ALA A 223 17.82 3.13 -24.50
C ALA A 223 18.94 3.38 -23.47
N ASN A 224 18.69 3.22 -22.17
CA ASN A 224 19.59 3.66 -21.08
C ASN A 224 19.90 5.18 -21.19
N ASP A 225 18.96 5.98 -21.71
CA ASP A 225 19.14 7.42 -21.90
C ASP A 225 18.61 8.18 -20.70
N ARG A 226 19.54 8.45 -19.76
CA ARG A 226 19.29 9.24 -18.55
C ARG A 226 18.91 10.69 -18.82
N PHE A 227 19.34 11.27 -19.95
CA PHE A 227 18.98 12.64 -20.32
C PHE A 227 17.55 12.68 -20.85
N ALA A 228 17.17 11.75 -21.73
CA ALA A 228 15.79 11.57 -22.16
C ALA A 228 14.86 11.30 -20.96
N LEU A 229 15.23 10.38 -20.05
CA LEU A 229 14.44 10.11 -18.84
C LEU A 229 14.17 11.34 -17.96
N SER A 230 15.02 12.38 -18.02
CA SER A 230 14.81 13.63 -17.26
C SER A 230 13.64 14.49 -17.75
N TYR A 231 13.17 14.29 -18.99
CA TYR A 231 12.00 15.01 -19.54
C TYR A 231 10.65 14.44 -19.08
N VAL A 232 10.63 13.22 -18.53
CA VAL A 232 9.41 12.53 -18.08
C VAL A 232 9.42 12.21 -16.59
N ASN A 233 10.60 12.11 -15.97
CA ASN A 233 10.72 12.04 -14.52
C ASN A 233 10.78 13.44 -13.91
N HIS A 234 9.62 14.03 -13.63
CA HIS A 234 9.55 15.25 -12.82
C HIS A 234 9.87 14.96 -11.35
N VAL A 235 10.40 15.95 -10.64
CA VAL A 235 10.59 15.94 -9.18
C VAL A 235 9.88 17.14 -8.54
N PRO A 236 9.34 17.03 -7.31
CA PRO A 236 9.47 15.88 -6.41
C PRO A 236 8.63 14.66 -6.83
N GLN A 237 9.07 13.46 -6.45
CA GLN A 237 8.26 12.23 -6.49
C GLN A 237 8.15 11.60 -5.11
N ALA A 238 7.04 10.93 -4.84
CA ALA A 238 6.82 10.21 -3.60
C ALA A 238 6.42 8.76 -3.87
N ALA A 239 7.15 7.82 -3.28
CA ALA A 239 6.89 6.38 -3.39
C ALA A 239 6.65 5.75 -2.01
N ILE A 240 5.85 4.69 -2.02
CA ILE A 240 5.71 3.75 -0.92
C ILE A 240 6.15 2.40 -1.49
N VAL A 241 7.34 1.95 -1.09
CA VAL A 241 7.95 0.67 -1.52
C VAL A 241 7.01 -0.48 -1.15
N TYR A 242 6.93 -1.51 -2.01
CA TYR A 242 5.93 -2.57 -1.87
C TYR A 242 6.35 -3.60 -0.82
N GLU A 243 7.64 -3.86 -0.72
CA GLU A 243 8.28 -4.93 0.06
C GLU A 243 8.30 -4.64 1.57
N ASP A 244 8.44 -3.36 1.96
CA ASP A 244 8.69 -2.92 3.34
C ASP A 244 7.83 -1.71 3.77
N ASN A 245 6.88 -1.27 2.92
CA ASN A 245 6.08 -0.04 3.10
C ASN A 245 6.89 1.25 3.34
N ARG A 246 8.19 1.25 3.01
CA ARG A 246 9.07 2.40 3.24
C ARG A 246 8.65 3.56 2.35
N PHE A 247 8.53 4.72 2.99
CA PHE A 247 8.31 5.98 2.29
C PHE A 247 9.63 6.49 1.71
N ILE A 248 9.59 6.96 0.46
CA ILE A 248 10.70 7.65 -0.19
C ILE A 248 10.15 8.95 -0.79
N LEU A 249 10.80 10.06 -0.48
CA LEU A 249 10.63 11.34 -1.17
C LEU A 249 11.88 11.60 -2.01
N ALA A 250 11.71 11.77 -3.32
CA ALA A 250 12.76 12.14 -4.25
C ALA A 250 12.61 13.63 -4.57
N GLU A 251 13.48 14.47 -3.99
CA GLU A 251 13.46 15.93 -4.21
C GLU A 251 14.33 16.39 -5.37
N SER A 252 15.16 15.49 -5.93
CA SER A 252 16.06 15.78 -7.06
C SER A 252 16.23 14.57 -7.97
N MET A 253 16.69 14.83 -9.20
CA MET A 253 16.96 13.81 -10.23
C MET A 253 18.03 12.79 -9.82
N ASN A 254 18.85 13.10 -8.81
CA ASN A 254 19.91 12.24 -8.27
C ASN A 254 19.40 11.33 -7.13
N SER A 255 18.08 11.30 -6.86
CA SER A 255 17.50 10.36 -5.92
C SER A 255 17.51 8.95 -6.51
N SER A 256 17.80 7.94 -5.69
CA SER A 256 17.76 6.52 -6.09
C SER A 256 16.37 5.99 -6.49
N LEU A 257 15.31 6.79 -6.34
CA LEU A 257 13.98 6.50 -6.89
C LEU A 257 13.88 6.86 -8.39
N ILE A 258 14.70 7.81 -8.84
CA ILE A 258 14.72 8.35 -10.21
C ILE A 258 15.92 7.80 -10.98
N GLU A 259 17.09 7.75 -10.34
CA GLU A 259 18.30 7.22 -10.92
C GLU A 259 18.21 5.69 -11.04
N THR A 260 18.11 5.22 -12.27
CA THR A 260 18.03 3.78 -12.56
C THR A 260 19.42 3.16 -12.68
N ASP A 261 19.68 2.14 -11.86
CA ASP A 261 20.83 1.25 -11.93
C ASP A 261 20.62 0.18 -13.03
N PHE A 262 20.90 0.55 -14.28
CA PHE A 262 20.72 -0.32 -15.44
C PHE A 262 21.69 -1.49 -15.49
N ASP A 263 22.91 -1.33 -14.98
CA ASP A 263 23.90 -2.42 -14.97
C ASP A 263 23.48 -3.48 -13.94
N GLY A 264 23.08 -3.06 -12.74
CA GLY A 264 22.54 -4.00 -11.77
C GLY A 264 21.16 -4.57 -12.16
N LEU A 265 20.33 -3.88 -12.96
CA LEU A 265 19.13 -4.50 -13.54
C LEU A 265 19.50 -5.68 -14.46
N ARG A 266 20.52 -5.51 -15.32
CA ARG A 266 21.04 -6.61 -16.16
C ARG A 266 21.57 -7.76 -15.29
N ASP A 267 22.42 -7.44 -14.31
CA ASP A 267 23.08 -8.44 -13.46
C ASP A 267 22.10 -9.22 -12.56
N ARG A 268 21.01 -8.59 -12.09
CA ARG A 268 20.04 -9.20 -11.16
C ARG A 268 18.84 -9.86 -11.84
N GLU A 269 18.37 -9.29 -12.94
CA GLU A 269 17.07 -9.64 -13.55
C GLU A 269 17.19 -10.16 -14.99
N ASP A 270 18.42 -10.29 -15.54
CA ASP A 270 18.68 -10.57 -16.96
C ASP A 270 17.96 -9.58 -17.89
N TRP A 271 17.88 -8.33 -17.43
CA TRP A 271 17.05 -7.30 -18.06
C TRP A 271 17.58 -6.88 -19.43
N LEU A 272 16.82 -7.21 -20.48
CA LEU A 272 17.09 -6.77 -21.86
C LEU A 272 16.34 -5.48 -22.22
N ARG A 273 15.05 -5.41 -21.88
CA ARG A 273 14.14 -4.28 -22.14
C ARG A 273 12.84 -4.46 -21.34
N SER A 274 12.16 -3.36 -21.06
CA SER A 274 10.80 -3.33 -20.50
C SER A 274 9.77 -3.02 -21.59
N GLU A 275 8.56 -3.55 -21.46
CA GLU A 275 7.40 -3.21 -22.31
C GLU A 275 6.22 -2.83 -21.41
N TYR A 276 5.38 -1.88 -21.87
CA TYR A 276 4.08 -1.62 -21.27
C TYR A 276 2.99 -2.42 -22.00
N SER A 277 1.94 -2.78 -21.28
CA SER A 277 0.75 -3.42 -21.84
C SER A 277 -0.51 -2.97 -21.11
N ASP A 278 -1.68 -3.14 -21.73
CA ASP A 278 -3.00 -3.03 -21.10
C ASP A 278 -3.26 -1.74 -20.29
N ILE A 279 -2.82 -0.58 -20.80
CA ILE A 279 -3.12 0.71 -20.15
C ILE A 279 -4.62 1.02 -20.29
N VAL A 280 -5.34 0.98 -19.17
CA VAL A 280 -6.77 1.34 -19.09
C VAL A 280 -6.91 2.75 -18.53
N VAL A 281 -7.60 3.63 -19.28
CA VAL A 281 -7.97 4.96 -18.75
C VAL A 281 -9.28 4.85 -17.97
N ARG A 282 -9.27 5.35 -16.73
CA ARG A 282 -10.47 5.59 -15.92
C ARG A 282 -10.82 7.08 -15.99
N GLY A 283 -12.02 7.38 -16.49
CA GLY A 283 -12.56 8.74 -16.54
C GLY A 283 -12.93 9.20 -17.95
N ALA A 284 -14.22 9.07 -18.26
CA ALA A 284 -15.01 9.93 -19.12
C ALA A 284 -16.34 10.16 -18.38
#